data_AF-A0A8J2KQC2-F1
#
_entry.id   AF-A0A8J2KQC2-F1
#
_cell.length_a   1.000
_cell.length_b   1.000
_cell.length_c   1.000
_cell.angle_alpha   90.00
_cell.angle_beta   90.00
_cell.angle_gamma   90.00
#
_symmetry.space_group_name_H-M   'P 1'
#
loop_
_entity.id
_entity.type
_entity.pdbx_description
1 polymer ?
#
loop_
_entity_poly.entity_id
_entity_poly.type
_entity_poly.pdbx_seq_one_letter_code
_entity_poly.pdbx_strand_id
1 'polypeptide(L)'
;MDWLNRKRHLLIRKLVRKFGAMDMDDSHRKSTLPQASFNYINSIIGSGVIGMPYALRQSGVGVGIILLIVVAIITDYSLVLMVKAGHLSGSYSYPGMMEAAFGRWGFYILSILQFVYPVIAMISYNVIVGDTLTKVLIYFTAVRSETLEIQREAVVLMATFFVTLPLSLYRNVARMAKISFMSLISIGFIMMSILIRLGPAPINVPATPDAWTFASTGILQAIGVFAFAFMCHHNTFMIYTSMENTNERKWSKVTHISIGTSLAVSLVFSLGGYATFTGNVQETLWIWIST
;
A
#
# COMPACT_ATOMS: atom_id res chain seq x y z
N MET A 1 -33.79 10.05 43.19
CA MET A 1 -32.99 9.22 42.24
C MET A 1 -33.52 9.26 40.81
N ASP A 2 -34.83 9.38 40.58
CA ASP A 2 -35.45 9.19 39.26
C ASP A 2 -35.23 10.35 38.25
N TRP A 3 -35.06 11.59 38.76
CA TRP A 3 -34.82 12.78 37.93
C TRP A 3 -33.42 12.80 37.27
N LEU A 4 -32.39 12.36 38.00
CA LEU A 4 -31.02 12.29 37.49
C LEU A 4 -30.89 11.25 36.36
N ASN A 5 -31.59 10.12 36.47
CA ASN A 5 -31.61 9.09 35.42
C ASN A 5 -32.29 9.59 34.14
N ARG A 6 -33.40 10.32 34.24
CA ARG A 6 -34.06 10.92 33.06
C ARG A 6 -33.17 11.93 32.34
N LYS A 7 -32.47 12.79 33.09
CA LYS A 7 -31.56 13.81 32.52
C LYS A 7 -30.35 13.17 31.83
N ARG A 8 -29.80 12.10 32.42
CA ARG A 8 -28.69 11.31 31.84
C ARG A 8 -29.12 10.61 30.53
N HIS A 9 -30.32 10.02 30.49
CA HIS A 9 -30.87 9.43 29.27
C HIS A 9 -31.08 10.45 28.15
N LEU A 10 -31.55 11.65 28.47
CA LEU A 10 -31.73 12.74 27.50
C LEU A 10 -30.39 13.26 26.95
N LEU A 11 -29.37 13.37 27.80
CA LEU A 11 -28.02 13.76 27.39
C LEU A 11 -27.37 12.69 26.51
N ILE A 12 -27.48 11.40 26.88
CA ILE A 12 -26.98 10.29 26.07
C ILE A 12 -27.69 10.27 24.71
N ARG A 13 -29.02 10.46 24.67
CA ARG A 13 -29.75 10.55 23.39
C ARG A 13 -29.32 11.74 22.55
N LYS A 14 -29.11 12.92 23.14
CA LYS A 14 -28.60 14.09 22.42
C LYS A 14 -27.17 13.88 21.93
N LEU A 15 -26.31 13.24 22.72
CA LEU A 15 -24.94 12.91 22.33
C LEU A 15 -24.90 11.87 21.22
N VAL A 16 -25.66 10.77 21.33
CA VAL A 16 -25.77 9.74 20.29
C VAL A 16 -26.32 10.31 19.00
N ARG A 17 -27.32 11.21 19.07
CA ARG A 17 -27.90 11.87 17.89
C ARG A 17 -26.94 12.88 17.27
N LYS A 18 -26.13 13.57 18.09
CA LYS A 18 -25.09 14.51 17.62
C LYS A 18 -23.89 13.78 17.03
N PHE A 19 -23.42 12.69 17.64
CA PHE A 19 -22.37 11.83 17.09
C PHE A 19 -22.84 11.15 15.81
N GLY A 20 -24.05 10.58 15.78
CA GLY A 20 -24.62 10.00 14.56
C GLY A 20 -24.82 11.02 13.44
N ALA A 21 -25.15 12.28 13.75
CA ALA A 21 -25.24 13.35 12.75
C ALA A 21 -23.85 13.81 12.25
N MET A 22 -22.82 13.81 13.12
CA MET A 22 -21.44 14.16 12.75
C MET A 22 -20.79 13.08 11.87
N ASP A 23 -21.06 11.79 12.15
CA ASP A 23 -20.64 10.66 11.31
C ASP A 23 -21.36 10.66 9.94
N MET A 24 -22.63 11.08 9.91
CA MET A 24 -23.40 11.20 8.66
C MET A 24 -22.89 12.36 7.77
N ASP A 25 -22.49 13.49 8.35
CA ASP A 25 -21.97 14.67 7.62
C ASP A 25 -20.59 14.40 6.99
N ASP A 26 -19.69 13.71 7.71
CA ASP A 26 -18.39 13.29 7.15
C ASP A 26 -18.54 12.18 6.09
N SER A 27 -19.55 11.30 6.20
CA SER A 27 -19.82 10.24 5.21
C SER A 27 -20.43 10.76 3.89
N HIS A 28 -21.00 11.96 3.90
CA HIS A 28 -21.68 12.55 2.74
C HIS A 28 -20.86 13.60 1.99
N ARG A 29 -19.69 13.98 2.50
CA ARG A 29 -18.81 14.94 1.83
C ARG A 29 -18.10 14.27 0.65
N LYS A 30 -18.74 14.36 -0.52
CA LYS A 30 -18.19 13.85 -1.77
C LYS A 30 -16.83 14.52 -2.08
N SER A 31 -15.92 13.76 -2.66
CA SER A 31 -14.56 14.19 -2.96
C SER A 31 -14.50 14.99 -4.26
N THR A 32 -13.78 16.10 -4.25
CA THR A 32 -13.42 16.83 -5.48
C THR A 32 -12.41 16.05 -6.31
N LEU A 33 -12.22 16.40 -7.59
CA LEU A 33 -11.28 15.71 -8.48
C LEU A 33 -9.85 15.65 -7.91
N PRO A 34 -9.26 16.74 -7.36
CA PRO A 34 -7.93 16.69 -6.76
C PRO A 34 -7.88 15.81 -5.52
N GLN A 35 -8.92 15.84 -4.67
CA GLN A 35 -9.00 15.00 -3.47
C GLN A 35 -9.11 13.51 -3.83
N ALA A 36 -9.95 13.18 -4.81
CA ALA A 36 -10.08 11.82 -5.31
C ALA A 36 -8.75 11.32 -5.91
N SER A 37 -8.07 12.16 -6.70
CA SER A 37 -6.75 11.83 -7.27
C SER A 37 -5.71 11.62 -6.17
N PHE A 38 -5.66 12.49 -5.16
CA PHE A 38 -4.74 12.35 -4.03
C PHE A 38 -4.99 11.08 -3.22
N ASN A 39 -6.26 10.79 -2.91
CA ASN A 39 -6.63 9.54 -2.23
C ASN A 39 -6.24 8.32 -3.06
N TYR A 40 -6.38 8.41 -4.38
CA TYR A 40 -6.06 7.29 -5.26
C TYR A 40 -4.56 7.09 -5.43
N ILE A 41 -3.78 8.17 -5.57
CA ILE A 41 -2.32 8.17 -5.52
C ILE A 41 -1.82 7.51 -4.23
N ASN A 42 -2.38 7.88 -3.08
CA ASN A 42 -2.01 7.26 -1.80
C ASN A 42 -2.32 5.77 -1.76
N SER A 43 -3.41 5.33 -2.40
CA SER A 43 -3.74 3.91 -2.54
C SER A 43 -2.78 3.15 -3.45
N ILE A 44 -2.13 3.80 -4.42
CA ILE A 44 -1.16 3.18 -5.34
C ILE A 44 0.23 3.17 -4.70
N ILE A 45 0.72 4.33 -4.23
CA ILE A 45 2.07 4.47 -3.68
C ILE A 45 2.26 3.60 -2.43
N GLY A 46 1.24 3.51 -1.57
CA GLY A 46 1.11 2.60 -0.42
C GLY A 46 2.38 1.87 0.06
N SER A 47 2.28 0.55 0.17
CA SER A 47 3.36 -0.35 0.60
C SER A 47 4.13 -0.99 -0.55
N GLY A 48 3.58 -0.95 -1.77
CA GLY A 48 4.16 -1.59 -2.95
C GLY A 48 5.48 -0.97 -3.42
N VAL A 49 5.72 0.30 -3.10
CA VAL A 49 6.92 1.04 -3.49
C VAL A 49 8.20 0.50 -2.83
N ILE A 50 8.09 -0.13 -1.66
CA ILE A 50 9.24 -0.65 -0.90
C ILE A 50 10.01 -1.75 -1.68
N GLY A 51 9.29 -2.58 -2.46
CA GLY A 51 9.90 -3.68 -3.21
C GLY A 51 10.47 -3.30 -4.57
N MET A 52 10.16 -2.11 -5.09
CA MET A 52 10.49 -1.74 -6.47
C MET A 52 12.01 -1.60 -6.76
N PRO A 53 12.86 -1.08 -5.85
CA PRO A 53 14.31 -1.12 -6.07
C PRO A 53 14.82 -2.55 -6.26
N TYR A 54 14.31 -3.50 -5.47
CA TYR A 54 14.64 -4.92 -5.61
C TYR A 54 14.18 -5.51 -6.93
N ALA A 55 13.01 -5.12 -7.41
CA ALA A 55 12.55 -5.51 -8.75
C ALA A 55 13.53 -5.04 -9.85
N LEU A 56 14.08 -3.82 -9.75
CA LEU A 56 15.10 -3.34 -10.69
C LEU A 56 16.38 -4.19 -10.66
N ARG A 57 16.82 -4.64 -9.47
CA ARG A 57 17.95 -5.57 -9.34
C ARG A 57 17.68 -6.89 -10.06
N GLN A 58 16.48 -7.44 -9.88
CA GLN A 58 16.12 -8.75 -10.43
C GLN A 58 15.96 -8.72 -11.95
N SER A 59 15.36 -7.68 -12.52
CA SER A 59 15.17 -7.58 -13.97
C SER A 59 16.33 -6.94 -14.74
N GLY A 60 17.26 -6.28 -14.04
CA GLY A 60 18.14 -5.28 -14.63
C GLY A 60 17.42 -3.92 -14.72
N VAL A 61 18.18 -2.83 -14.67
CA VAL A 61 17.65 -1.47 -14.54
C VAL A 61 16.86 -1.06 -15.79
N GLY A 62 17.40 -1.34 -16.98
CA GLY A 62 16.77 -0.96 -18.24
C GLY A 62 15.42 -1.65 -18.45
N VAL A 63 15.41 -2.99 -18.40
CA VAL A 63 14.19 -3.79 -18.50
C VAL A 63 13.23 -3.48 -17.36
N GLY A 64 13.73 -3.27 -16.14
CA GLY A 64 12.90 -2.91 -14.99
C GLY A 64 12.14 -1.59 -15.17
N ILE A 65 12.78 -0.55 -15.69
CA ILE A 65 12.11 0.72 -16.03
C ILE A 65 11.04 0.50 -17.11
N ILE A 66 11.36 -0.25 -18.16
CA ILE A 66 10.41 -0.55 -19.24
C ILE A 66 9.20 -1.30 -18.68
N LEU A 67 9.42 -2.32 -17.85
CA LEU A 67 8.36 -3.10 -17.22
C LEU A 67 7.49 -2.23 -16.31
N LEU A 68 8.09 -1.35 -15.51
CA LEU A 68 7.36 -0.42 -14.64
C LEU A 68 6.43 0.51 -15.44
N ILE A 69 6.92 1.05 -16.56
CA ILE A 69 6.11 1.89 -17.47
C ILE A 69 4.99 1.07 -18.12
N VAL A 70 5.29 -0.14 -18.60
CA VAL A 70 4.30 -1.02 -19.23
C VAL A 70 3.20 -1.40 -18.24
N VAL A 71 3.57 -1.78 -17.01
CA VAL A 71 2.60 -2.10 -15.94
C VAL A 71 1.74 -0.88 -15.62
N ALA A 72 2.32 0.32 -15.53
CA ALA A 72 1.56 1.54 -15.32
C ALA A 72 0.54 1.80 -16.46
N ILE A 73 0.94 1.63 -17.74
CA ILE A 73 0.05 1.81 -18.90
C ILE A 73 -1.09 0.78 -18.87
N ILE A 74 -0.77 -0.49 -18.64
CA ILE A 74 -1.79 -1.56 -18.56
C ILE A 74 -2.76 -1.27 -17.41
N THR A 75 -2.23 -0.84 -16.26
CA THR A 75 -3.03 -0.49 -15.09
C THR A 75 -3.96 0.69 -15.41
N ASP A 76 -3.43 1.78 -15.95
CA ASP A 76 -4.23 2.95 -16.35
C ASP A 76 -5.39 2.57 -17.28
N TYR A 77 -5.09 1.82 -18.34
CA TYR A 77 -6.10 1.34 -19.27
C TYR A 77 -7.15 0.46 -18.58
N SER A 78 -6.71 -0.51 -17.77
CA SER A 78 -7.62 -1.43 -17.08
C SER A 78 -8.56 -0.72 -16.10
N LEU A 79 -8.10 0.34 -15.43
CA LEU A 79 -8.91 1.13 -14.50
C LEU A 79 -9.98 1.98 -15.20
N VAL A 80 -9.64 2.54 -16.37
CA VAL A 80 -10.61 3.24 -17.22
C VAL A 80 -11.64 2.24 -17.75
N LEU A 81 -11.19 1.08 -18.23
CA LEU A 81 -12.05 0.02 -18.73
C LEU A 81 -12.99 -0.51 -17.64
N MET A 82 -12.50 -0.67 -16.42
CA MET A 82 -13.28 -1.19 -15.30
C MET A 82 -14.45 -0.28 -14.93
N VAL A 83 -14.25 1.05 -14.92
CA VAL A 83 -15.36 1.98 -14.67
C VAL A 83 -16.35 2.02 -15.84
N LYS A 84 -15.88 1.91 -17.08
CA LYS A 84 -16.79 1.75 -18.25
C LYS A 84 -17.64 0.49 -18.13
N ALA A 85 -17.03 -0.64 -17.76
CA ALA A 85 -17.74 -1.88 -17.50
C ALA A 85 -18.74 -1.74 -16.33
N GLY A 86 -18.43 -0.94 -15.31
CA GLY A 86 -19.37 -0.60 -14.24
C GLY A 86 -20.62 0.14 -14.74
N HIS A 87 -20.47 1.08 -15.68
CA HIS A 87 -21.61 1.77 -16.29
C HIS A 87 -22.45 0.82 -17.15
N LEU A 88 -21.80 -0.04 -17.95
CA LEU A 88 -22.49 -1.02 -18.79
C LEU A 88 -23.24 -2.08 -17.99
N SER A 89 -22.67 -2.50 -16.85
CA SER A 89 -23.29 -3.49 -15.96
C SER A 89 -24.35 -2.90 -15.02
N GLY A 90 -24.39 -1.57 -14.87
CA GLY A 90 -25.22 -0.90 -13.85
C GLY A 90 -24.78 -1.16 -12.41
N SER A 91 -23.63 -1.80 -12.20
CA SER A 91 -23.07 -2.10 -10.88
C SER A 91 -21.75 -1.36 -10.67
N TYR A 92 -21.73 -0.50 -9.65
CA TYR A 92 -20.53 0.21 -9.20
C TYR A 92 -19.84 -0.52 -8.06
N SER A 93 -19.70 -1.84 -8.21
CA SER A 93 -18.93 -2.70 -7.31
C SER A 93 -18.15 -3.71 -8.14
N TYR A 94 -16.93 -4.05 -7.71
CA TYR A 94 -16.09 -4.97 -8.49
C TYR A 94 -16.73 -6.37 -8.57
N PRO A 95 -17.21 -6.98 -7.46
CA PRO A 95 -17.93 -8.25 -7.52
C PRO A 95 -19.23 -8.19 -8.32
N GLY A 96 -20.03 -7.14 -8.17
CA GLY A 96 -21.30 -7.02 -8.91
C GLY A 96 -21.11 -6.79 -10.40
N MET A 97 -20.04 -6.10 -10.81
CA MET A 97 -19.68 -5.98 -12.22
C MET A 97 -19.24 -7.34 -12.79
N MET A 98 -18.48 -8.13 -12.03
CA MET A 98 -18.13 -9.49 -12.43
C MET A 98 -19.35 -10.43 -12.45
N GLU A 99 -20.34 -10.21 -11.59
CA GLU A 99 -21.62 -10.92 -11.64
C GLU A 99 -22.37 -10.64 -12.93
N ALA A 100 -22.43 -9.36 -13.34
CA ALA A 100 -23.08 -8.98 -14.58
C ALA A 100 -22.38 -9.56 -15.82
N ALA A 101 -21.05 -9.69 -15.79
CA ALA A 101 -20.26 -10.19 -16.93
C ALA A 101 -20.17 -11.73 -17.00
N PHE A 102 -20.03 -12.41 -15.84
CA PHE A 102 -19.74 -13.85 -15.76
C PHE A 102 -20.76 -14.64 -14.92
N GLY A 103 -21.84 -14.00 -14.47
CA GLY A 103 -22.84 -14.60 -13.59
C GLY A 103 -22.34 -14.80 -12.16
N ARG A 104 -23.10 -15.56 -11.37
CA ARG A 104 -22.84 -15.79 -9.94
C ARG A 104 -21.45 -16.35 -9.64
N TRP A 105 -20.90 -17.18 -10.53
CA TRP A 105 -19.54 -17.71 -10.35
C TRP A 105 -18.48 -16.61 -10.41
N GLY A 106 -18.63 -15.63 -11.29
CA GLY A 106 -17.75 -14.45 -11.34
C GLY A 106 -17.78 -13.66 -10.04
N PHE A 107 -18.96 -13.47 -9.45
CA PHE A 107 -19.12 -12.83 -8.15
C PHE A 107 -18.34 -13.55 -7.05
N TYR A 108 -18.54 -14.87 -6.91
CA TYR A 108 -17.91 -15.65 -5.84
C TYR A 108 -16.40 -15.73 -6.01
N ILE A 109 -15.91 -16.02 -7.21
CA ILE A 109 -14.47 -16.12 -7.49
C ILE A 109 -13.78 -14.79 -7.16
N LEU A 110 -14.31 -13.68 -7.67
CA LEU A 110 -13.71 -12.37 -7.40
C LEU A 110 -13.77 -12.00 -5.92
N SER A 111 -14.90 -12.26 -5.26
CA SER A 111 -15.05 -11.97 -3.82
C SER A 111 -14.05 -12.76 -2.97
N ILE A 112 -13.82 -14.04 -3.30
CA ILE A 112 -12.83 -14.87 -2.62
C ILE A 112 -11.42 -14.35 -2.89
N LEU A 113 -11.07 -14.05 -4.13
CA LEU A 113 -9.74 -13.50 -4.47
C LEU A 113 -9.49 -12.17 -3.76
N GLN A 114 -10.48 -11.28 -3.74
CA GLN A 114 -10.40 -9.98 -3.07
C GLN A 114 -10.31 -10.12 -1.54
N PHE A 115 -10.80 -11.22 -0.96
CA PHE A 115 -10.65 -11.52 0.47
C PHE A 115 -9.31 -12.18 0.80
N VAL A 116 -8.88 -13.15 0.01
CA VAL A 116 -7.62 -13.90 0.23
C VAL A 116 -6.41 -13.00 0.05
N TYR A 117 -6.44 -12.08 -0.93
CA TYR A 117 -5.31 -11.20 -1.23
C TYR A 117 -4.86 -10.34 -0.02
N PRO A 118 -5.73 -9.57 0.66
CA PRO A 118 -5.35 -8.82 1.85
C PRO A 118 -4.90 -9.72 3.01
N VAL A 119 -5.49 -10.93 3.15
CA VAL A 119 -5.08 -11.89 4.18
C VAL A 119 -3.61 -12.29 3.97
N ILE A 120 -3.23 -12.65 2.75
CA ILE A 120 -1.84 -12.99 2.41
C ILE A 120 -0.94 -11.77 2.67
N ALA A 121 -1.35 -10.57 2.24
CA ALA A 121 -0.56 -9.35 2.46
C ALA A 121 -0.32 -9.07 3.97
N MET A 122 -1.35 -9.25 4.81
CA MET A 122 -1.23 -9.06 6.26
C MET A 122 -0.29 -10.09 6.90
N ILE A 123 -0.36 -11.35 6.47
CA ILE A 123 0.57 -12.38 6.92
C ILE A 123 2.00 -12.00 6.56
N SER A 124 2.25 -11.61 5.31
CA SER A 124 3.58 -11.16 4.85
C SER A 124 4.10 -9.98 5.67
N TYR A 125 3.26 -8.98 6.00
CA TYR A 125 3.69 -7.88 6.86
C TYR A 125 4.03 -8.31 8.28
N ASN A 126 3.26 -9.22 8.89
CA ASN A 126 3.60 -9.75 10.21
C ASN A 126 4.95 -10.48 10.21
N VAL A 127 5.25 -11.23 9.15
CA VAL A 127 6.56 -11.90 8.99
C VAL A 127 7.68 -10.86 8.88
N ILE A 128 7.52 -9.83 8.03
CA ILE A 128 8.51 -8.75 7.86
C ILE A 128 8.76 -8.00 9.18
N VAL A 129 7.70 -7.72 9.94
CA VAL A 129 7.81 -7.08 11.26
C VAL A 129 8.58 -7.98 12.23
N GLY A 130 8.29 -9.27 12.24
CA GLY A 130 9.04 -10.24 13.05
C GLY A 130 10.52 -10.31 12.70
N ASP A 131 10.85 -10.36 11.41
CA ASP A 131 12.23 -10.36 10.92
C ASP A 131 12.98 -9.11 11.34
N THR A 132 12.32 -7.98 11.15
CA THR A 132 12.81 -6.67 11.53
C THR A 132 13.08 -6.59 13.03
N LEU A 133 12.06 -6.91 13.84
CA LEU A 133 12.12 -6.76 15.29
C LEU A 133 13.16 -7.70 15.90
N THR A 134 13.27 -8.92 15.39
CA THR A 134 14.28 -9.89 15.83
C THR A 134 15.70 -9.34 15.58
N LYS A 135 15.95 -8.75 14.40
CA LYS A 135 17.26 -8.14 14.07
C LYS A 135 17.57 -6.93 14.94
N VAL A 136 16.58 -6.07 15.22
CA VAL A 136 16.74 -4.93 16.14
C VAL A 136 17.09 -5.39 17.54
N LEU A 137 16.39 -6.40 18.05
CA LEU A 137 16.65 -6.96 19.37
C LEU A 137 18.06 -7.54 19.44
N ILE A 138 18.51 -8.28 18.43
CA ILE A 138 19.89 -8.83 18.38
C ILE A 138 20.93 -7.70 18.41
N TYR A 139 20.71 -6.63 17.64
CA TYR A 139 21.62 -5.47 17.62
C TYR A 139 21.76 -4.82 19.00
N PHE A 140 20.65 -4.65 19.73
CA PHE A 140 20.67 -4.02 21.06
C PHE A 140 21.07 -4.97 22.20
N THR A 141 20.86 -6.29 22.06
CA THR A 141 21.04 -7.26 23.17
C THR A 141 22.29 -8.13 23.04
N ALA A 142 23.00 -8.12 21.90
CA ALA A 142 24.22 -8.90 21.65
C ALA A 142 24.10 -10.43 21.90
N VAL A 143 22.89 -10.99 21.90
CA VAL A 143 22.63 -12.42 22.16
C VAL A 143 23.00 -13.26 20.92
N ARG A 144 23.76 -14.35 21.12
CA ARG A 144 24.28 -15.23 20.06
C ARG A 144 23.19 -16.13 19.42
N SER A 145 23.35 -16.35 18.11
CA SER A 145 22.40 -16.83 17.08
C SER A 145 21.65 -18.16 17.29
N GLU A 146 22.06 -19.08 18.16
CA GLU A 146 21.55 -20.47 18.09
C GLU A 146 20.24 -20.74 18.85
N THR A 147 19.84 -19.86 19.78
CA THR A 147 18.54 -19.95 20.50
C THR A 147 17.42 -19.10 19.87
N LEU A 148 17.66 -18.47 18.72
CA LEU A 148 16.85 -17.36 18.20
C LEU A 148 15.74 -17.77 17.20
N GLU A 149 15.81 -18.94 16.56
CA GLU A 149 14.75 -19.36 15.62
C GLU A 149 13.40 -19.62 16.33
N ILE A 150 13.44 -20.25 17.51
CA ILE A 150 12.25 -20.44 18.39
C ILE A 150 11.75 -19.09 18.94
N GLN A 151 12.64 -18.09 19.09
CA GLN A 151 12.27 -16.75 19.55
C GLN A 151 11.65 -15.91 18.42
N ARG A 152 12.04 -16.10 17.16
CA ARG A 152 11.46 -15.36 16.02
C ARG A 152 9.97 -15.65 15.87
N GLU A 153 9.56 -16.91 15.93
CA GLU A 153 8.14 -17.28 15.86
C GLU A 153 7.36 -16.75 17.06
N ALA A 154 7.93 -16.83 18.27
CA ALA A 154 7.32 -16.28 19.48
C ALA A 154 7.20 -14.74 19.45
N VAL A 155 8.18 -14.04 18.88
CA VAL A 155 8.20 -12.58 18.69
C VAL A 155 7.17 -12.16 17.63
N VAL A 156 7.06 -12.89 16.53
CA VAL A 156 6.00 -12.68 15.51
C VAL A 156 4.62 -12.90 16.14
N LEU A 157 4.43 -13.99 16.90
CA LEU A 157 3.18 -14.29 17.58
C LEU A 157 2.82 -13.24 18.62
N MET A 158 3.77 -12.79 19.45
CA MET A 158 3.54 -11.71 20.41
C MET A 158 3.22 -10.39 19.71
N ALA A 159 3.98 -9.98 18.70
CA ALA A 159 3.69 -8.76 17.94
C ALA A 159 2.31 -8.84 17.29
N THR A 160 1.93 -10.00 16.75
CA THR A 160 0.61 -10.22 16.16
C THR A 160 -0.50 -10.11 17.20
N PHE A 161 -0.36 -10.75 18.36
CA PHE A 161 -1.40 -10.75 19.41
C PHE A 161 -1.53 -9.41 20.14
N PHE A 162 -0.41 -8.73 20.40
CA PHE A 162 -0.39 -7.52 21.22
C PHE A 162 -0.38 -6.21 20.42
N VAL A 163 -0.03 -6.25 19.13
CA VAL A 163 0.00 -5.07 18.28
C VAL A 163 -0.98 -5.22 17.12
N THR A 164 -0.79 -6.21 16.24
CA THR A 164 -1.56 -6.31 15.00
C THR A 164 -3.05 -6.56 15.26
N LEU A 165 -3.38 -7.54 16.12
CA LEU A 165 -4.74 -7.94 16.43
C LEU A 165 -5.56 -6.82 17.12
N PRO A 166 -5.08 -6.13 18.18
CA PRO A 166 -5.79 -5.00 18.75
C PRO A 166 -5.90 -3.80 17.79
N LEU A 167 -4.91 -3.55 16.93
CA LEU A 167 -5.03 -2.51 15.88
C LEU A 167 -6.08 -2.88 14.83
N SER A 168 -6.12 -4.14 14.37
CA SER A 168 -7.10 -4.61 13.39
C SER A 168 -8.53 -4.65 13.95
N LEU A 169 -8.69 -4.89 15.26
CA LEU A 169 -9.97 -4.77 15.97
C LEU A 169 -10.37 -3.32 16.30
N TYR A 170 -9.46 -2.35 16.15
CA TYR A 170 -9.76 -0.95 16.41
C TYR A 170 -10.62 -0.37 15.29
N ARG A 171 -11.95 -0.44 15.49
CA ARG A 171 -13.04 -0.13 14.55
C ARG A 171 -13.06 1.29 13.95
N ASN A 172 -12.19 2.20 14.36
CA ASN A 172 -12.18 3.59 13.89
C ASN A 172 -11.17 3.82 12.75
N VAL A 173 -11.59 3.44 11.55
CA VAL A 173 -10.84 3.62 10.29
C VAL A 173 -10.48 5.11 10.02
N ALA A 174 -11.29 6.06 10.51
CA ALA A 174 -11.07 7.50 10.30
C ALA A 174 -9.75 8.04 10.92
N ARG A 175 -9.18 7.40 11.95
CA ARG A 175 -7.86 7.80 12.50
C ARG A 175 -6.69 7.27 11.68
N MET A 176 -6.91 6.26 10.84
CA MET A 176 -5.86 5.66 10.00
C MET A 176 -5.44 6.57 8.85
N ALA A 177 -6.30 7.46 8.35
CA ALA A 177 -5.92 8.43 7.32
C ALA A 177 -4.78 9.38 7.77
N LYS A 178 -4.77 9.79 9.05
CA LYS A 178 -3.67 10.59 9.64
C LYS A 178 -2.39 9.76 9.80
N ILE A 179 -2.54 8.47 10.11
CA ILE A 179 -1.43 7.51 10.23
C ILE A 179 -0.83 7.18 8.85
N SER A 180 -1.66 7.06 7.80
CA SER A 180 -1.21 6.90 6.41
C SER A 180 -0.44 8.12 5.90
N PHE A 181 -0.86 9.33 6.29
CA PHE A 181 -0.08 10.54 6.00
C PHE A 181 1.27 10.54 6.75
N MET A 182 1.29 10.11 8.01
CA MET A 182 2.52 9.94 8.79
C MET A 182 3.46 8.88 8.19
N SER A 183 2.92 7.77 7.67
CA SER A 183 3.74 6.75 7.00
C SER A 183 4.33 7.25 5.68
N LEU A 184 3.60 8.08 4.93
CA LEU A 184 4.11 8.76 3.74
C LEU A 184 5.27 9.71 4.08
N ILE A 185 5.15 10.48 5.16
CA ILE A 185 6.24 11.31 5.67
C ILE A 185 7.42 10.45 6.12
N SER A 186 7.16 9.32 6.77
CA SER A 186 8.21 8.40 7.25
C SER A 186 8.95 7.73 6.09
N ILE A 187 8.24 7.28 5.05
CA ILE A 187 8.83 6.76 3.81
C ILE A 187 9.62 7.86 3.11
N GLY A 188 9.08 9.08 3.06
CA GLY A 188 9.78 10.26 2.53
C GLY A 188 11.04 10.62 3.32
N PHE A 189 11.01 10.48 4.65
CA PHE A 189 12.15 10.69 5.53
C PHE A 189 13.22 9.61 5.34
N ILE A 190 12.81 8.34 5.23
CA ILE A 190 13.72 7.24 4.88
C ILE A 190 14.34 7.49 3.50
N MET A 191 13.54 7.88 2.51
CA MET A 191 14.03 8.25 1.18
C MET A 191 15.01 9.41 1.23
N MET A 192 14.69 10.48 1.96
CA MET A 192 15.60 11.61 2.17
C MET A 192 16.89 11.18 2.89
N SER A 193 16.80 10.29 3.87
CA SER A 193 17.98 9.75 4.54
C SER A 193 18.86 8.93 3.59
N ILE A 194 18.25 8.17 2.66
CA ILE A 194 18.93 7.42 1.60
C ILE A 194 19.60 8.37 0.59
N LEU A 195 18.91 9.44 0.19
CA LEU A 195 19.42 10.45 -0.75
C LEU A 195 20.54 11.30 -0.14
N ILE A 196 20.44 11.68 1.13
CA ILE A 196 21.50 12.39 1.86
C ILE A 196 22.71 11.48 2.08
N ARG A 197 22.48 10.17 2.31
CA ARG A 197 23.54 9.14 2.35
C ARG A 197 24.21 8.89 1.00
N LEU A 198 23.61 9.31 -0.11
CA LEU A 198 24.25 9.34 -1.43
C LEU A 198 25.30 10.47 -1.55
N GLY A 199 25.33 11.41 -0.58
CA GLY A 199 26.39 12.39 -0.41
C GLY A 199 27.71 11.77 0.12
N PRO A 200 28.75 12.58 0.40
CA PRO A 200 30.12 12.11 0.65
C PRO A 200 30.35 11.43 2.01
N ALA A 201 29.34 10.79 2.60
CA ALA A 201 29.49 10.01 3.83
C ALA A 201 30.01 8.60 3.48
N PRO A 202 31.14 8.15 4.06
CA PRO A 202 31.86 6.96 3.60
C PRO A 202 31.24 5.70 4.21
N ILE A 203 30.25 5.13 3.54
CA ILE A 203 30.03 3.68 3.59
C ILE A 203 30.47 3.16 2.21
N ASN A 204 31.58 2.42 2.19
CA ASN A 204 32.06 1.72 1.00
C ASN A 204 31.12 0.56 0.69
N VAL A 205 29.96 0.84 0.09
CA VAL A 205 29.20 -0.21 -0.59
C VAL A 205 30.06 -0.65 -1.77
N PRO A 206 30.56 -1.90 -1.80
CA PRO A 206 31.45 -2.34 -2.86
C PRO A 206 30.74 -2.17 -4.20
N ALA A 207 31.36 -1.45 -5.13
CA ALA A 207 30.81 -1.30 -6.48
C ALA A 207 30.69 -2.70 -7.10
N THR A 208 29.47 -3.18 -7.30
CA THR A 208 29.23 -4.45 -7.98
C THR A 208 29.49 -4.27 -9.49
N PRO A 209 30.35 -5.10 -10.11
CA PRO A 209 30.74 -4.97 -11.52
C PRO A 209 29.56 -4.93 -12.51
N ASP A 210 28.41 -5.51 -12.14
CA ASP A 210 27.20 -5.63 -12.97
C ASP A 210 26.00 -4.80 -12.45
N ALA A 211 26.27 -3.76 -11.65
CA ALA A 211 25.24 -2.92 -11.05
C ALA A 211 24.30 -2.28 -12.08
N TRP A 212 24.75 -1.93 -13.27
CA TRP A 212 23.93 -1.20 -14.25
C TRP A 212 23.62 -2.04 -15.48
N THR A 213 23.39 -3.33 -15.27
CA THR A 213 22.94 -4.24 -16.33
C THR A 213 21.58 -3.82 -16.89
N PHE A 214 21.46 -3.86 -18.22
CA PHE A 214 20.20 -3.52 -18.89
C PHE A 214 19.13 -4.58 -18.61
N ALA A 215 19.49 -5.85 -18.65
CA ALA A 215 18.61 -6.99 -18.45
C ALA A 215 19.27 -8.06 -17.57
N SER A 216 18.45 -8.75 -16.77
CA SER A 216 18.82 -9.89 -15.93
C SER A 216 17.73 -10.97 -16.02
N THR A 217 17.96 -12.15 -15.44
CA THR A 217 17.06 -13.32 -15.55
C THR A 217 15.81 -13.22 -14.68
N GLY A 218 15.78 -12.30 -13.71
CA GLY A 218 14.69 -12.13 -12.74
C GLY A 218 13.49 -11.29 -13.22
N ILE A 219 13.22 -11.28 -14.53
CA ILE A 219 12.17 -10.46 -15.15
C ILE A 219 10.77 -10.84 -14.62
N LEU A 220 10.49 -12.13 -14.46
CA LEU A 220 9.18 -12.61 -14.00
C LEU A 220 8.88 -12.16 -12.56
N GLN A 221 9.88 -12.18 -11.69
CA GLN A 221 9.77 -11.69 -10.33
C GLN A 221 9.50 -10.19 -10.32
N ALA A 222 10.21 -9.41 -11.15
CA ALA A 222 10.02 -7.98 -11.26
C ALA A 222 8.60 -7.61 -11.73
N ILE A 223 8.05 -8.34 -12.71
CA ILE A 223 6.66 -8.15 -13.16
C ILE A 223 5.69 -8.31 -11.99
N GLY A 224 5.85 -9.36 -11.16
CA GLY A 224 5.01 -9.58 -10.00
C GLY A 224 5.07 -8.44 -8.98
N VAL A 225 6.27 -7.94 -8.69
CA VAL A 225 6.47 -6.82 -7.76
C VAL A 225 5.87 -5.52 -8.30
N PHE A 226 6.09 -5.19 -9.57
CA PHE A 226 5.51 -3.99 -10.18
C PHE A 226 3.99 -4.08 -10.30
N ALA A 227 3.44 -5.24 -10.69
CA ALA A 227 2.00 -5.46 -10.76
C ALA A 227 1.35 -5.34 -9.38
N PHE A 228 1.97 -5.90 -8.33
CA PHE A 228 1.53 -5.72 -6.95
C PHE A 228 1.53 -4.24 -6.55
N ALA A 229 2.59 -3.51 -6.91
CA ALA A 229 2.72 -2.13 -6.53
C ALA A 229 1.74 -1.18 -7.22
N PHE A 230 1.28 -1.50 -8.43
CA PHE A 230 0.22 -0.76 -9.12
C PHE A 230 -1.19 -1.32 -8.89
N MET A 231 -1.33 -2.31 -8.01
CA MET A 231 -2.64 -2.91 -7.75
C MET A 231 -3.54 -1.98 -6.93
N CYS A 232 -4.52 -1.36 -7.58
CA CYS A 232 -5.48 -0.46 -6.92
C CYS A 232 -6.95 -0.70 -7.32
N HIS A 233 -7.22 -1.73 -8.13
CA HIS A 233 -8.54 -2.01 -8.71
C HIS A 233 -9.67 -2.19 -7.68
N HIS A 234 -9.35 -2.80 -6.54
CA HIS A 234 -10.33 -3.03 -5.47
C HIS A 234 -10.90 -1.72 -4.87
N ASN A 235 -10.12 -0.63 -4.91
CA ASN A 235 -10.51 0.68 -4.38
C ASN A 235 -11.15 1.60 -5.44
N THR A 236 -11.07 1.23 -6.72
CA THR A 236 -11.56 2.05 -7.82
C THR A 236 -13.01 2.46 -7.68
N PHE A 237 -13.92 1.49 -7.48
CA PHE A 237 -15.35 1.81 -7.36
C PHE A 237 -15.68 2.59 -6.09
N MET A 238 -14.95 2.35 -5.01
CA MET A 238 -15.10 3.10 -3.76
C MET A 238 -14.74 4.57 -3.96
N ILE A 239 -13.61 4.85 -4.61
CA ILE A 239 -13.18 6.23 -4.90
C ILE A 239 -14.05 6.86 -5.99
N TYR A 240 -14.43 6.10 -7.00
CA TYR A 240 -15.31 6.58 -8.07
C TYR A 240 -16.65 7.05 -7.50
N THR A 241 -17.32 6.23 -6.69
CA THR A 241 -18.64 6.55 -6.11
C THR A 241 -18.57 7.65 -5.04
N SER A 242 -17.40 7.88 -4.43
CA SER A 242 -17.21 8.98 -3.47
C SER A 242 -17.05 10.35 -4.14
N MET A 243 -16.83 10.45 -5.46
CA MET A 243 -16.61 11.74 -6.12
C MET A 243 -17.88 12.55 -6.33
N GLU A 244 -17.74 13.87 -6.45
CA GLU A 244 -18.82 14.76 -6.87
C GLU A 244 -19.09 14.68 -8.37
N ASN A 245 -20.37 14.56 -8.75
CA ASN A 245 -20.83 14.60 -10.14
C ASN A 245 -20.04 13.62 -11.02
N THR A 246 -20.04 12.35 -10.62
CA THR A 246 -19.31 11.23 -11.22
C THR A 246 -19.65 11.05 -12.69
N ASN A 247 -18.64 10.94 -13.53
CA ASN A 247 -18.77 10.52 -14.93
C ASN A 247 -17.47 9.88 -15.40
N GLU A 248 -17.54 9.12 -16.50
CA GLU A 248 -16.39 8.41 -17.07
C GLU A 248 -15.22 9.35 -17.42
N ARG A 249 -15.50 10.53 -18.00
CA ARG A 249 -14.46 11.48 -18.41
C ARG A 249 -13.66 12.01 -17.21
N LYS A 250 -14.34 12.33 -16.11
CA LYS A 250 -13.70 12.75 -14.85
C LYS A 250 -12.89 11.61 -14.26
N TRP A 251 -13.42 10.38 -14.29
CA TRP A 251 -12.67 9.22 -13.83
C TRP A 251 -11.40 8.96 -14.64
N SER A 252 -11.45 9.06 -15.98
CA SER A 252 -10.24 8.96 -16.81
C SER A 252 -9.21 10.01 -16.41
N LYS A 253 -9.63 11.27 -16.19
CA LYS A 253 -8.71 12.31 -15.70
C LYS A 253 -8.08 11.96 -14.35
N VAL A 254 -8.88 11.50 -13.38
CA VAL A 254 -8.38 11.07 -12.07
C VAL A 254 -7.38 9.92 -12.24
N THR A 255 -7.70 8.95 -13.08
CA THR A 255 -6.84 7.78 -13.34
C THR A 255 -5.50 8.19 -13.95
N HIS A 256 -5.52 8.95 -15.05
CA HIS A 256 -4.29 9.39 -15.74
C HIS A 256 -3.39 10.25 -14.84
N ILE A 257 -3.98 11.18 -14.08
CA ILE A 257 -3.23 12.00 -13.12
C ILE A 257 -2.64 11.10 -12.03
N SER A 258 -3.45 10.20 -11.47
CA SER A 258 -3.02 9.38 -10.33
C SER A 258 -1.93 8.38 -10.71
N ILE A 259 -2.11 7.67 -11.83
CA ILE A 259 -1.13 6.70 -12.33
C ILE A 259 0.13 7.41 -12.81
N GLY A 260 0.00 8.53 -13.53
CA GLY A 260 1.15 9.33 -13.98
C GLY A 260 1.99 9.86 -12.82
N THR A 261 1.36 10.44 -11.80
CA THR A 261 2.06 10.90 -10.59
C THR A 261 2.67 9.72 -9.82
N SER A 262 1.95 8.61 -9.67
CA SER A 262 2.45 7.43 -8.96
C SER A 262 3.64 6.80 -9.69
N LEU A 263 3.63 6.75 -11.04
CA LEU A 263 4.75 6.29 -11.85
C LEU A 263 5.98 7.18 -11.68
N ALA A 264 5.81 8.50 -11.69
CA ALA A 264 6.92 9.43 -11.47
C ALA A 264 7.55 9.22 -10.08
N VAL A 265 6.73 9.14 -9.03
CA VAL A 265 7.22 8.87 -7.67
C VAL A 265 7.90 7.50 -7.59
N SER A 266 7.31 6.48 -8.22
CA SER A 266 7.85 5.12 -8.26
C SER A 266 9.20 5.04 -8.95
N LEU A 267 9.38 5.75 -10.08
CA LEU A 267 10.65 5.82 -10.79
C LEU A 267 11.74 6.48 -9.95
N VAL A 268 11.43 7.63 -9.33
CA VAL A 268 12.37 8.33 -8.45
C VAL A 268 12.76 7.44 -7.27
N PHE A 269 11.78 6.79 -6.64
CA PHE A 269 12.01 5.90 -5.51
C PHE A 269 12.85 4.68 -5.91
N SER A 270 12.50 4.03 -7.00
CA SER A 270 13.14 2.80 -7.46
C SER A 270 14.59 3.07 -7.88
N LEU A 271 14.82 4.12 -8.67
CA LEU A 271 16.16 4.48 -9.12
C LEU A 271 17.02 5.03 -7.98
N GLY A 272 16.45 5.85 -7.10
CA GLY A 272 17.16 6.36 -5.91
C GLY A 272 17.58 5.22 -4.99
N GLY A 273 16.65 4.34 -4.63
CA GLY A 273 16.95 3.16 -3.82
C GLY A 273 17.96 2.24 -4.50
N TYR A 274 17.81 1.99 -5.80
CA TYR A 274 18.75 1.16 -6.54
C TYR A 274 20.15 1.78 -6.62
N ALA A 275 20.26 3.09 -6.86
CA ALA A 275 21.54 3.77 -6.95
C ALA A 275 22.33 3.76 -5.63
N THR A 276 21.64 3.81 -4.48
CA THR A 276 22.31 3.78 -3.18
C THR A 276 22.89 2.40 -2.83
N PHE A 277 22.22 1.30 -3.22
CA PHE A 277 22.61 -0.06 -2.77
C PHE A 277 23.11 -0.97 -3.90
N THR A 278 22.88 -0.60 -5.16
CA THR A 278 23.31 -1.33 -6.36
C THR A 278 23.02 -2.84 -6.30
N GLY A 279 24.04 -3.70 -6.40
CA GLY A 279 23.87 -5.15 -6.31
C GLY A 279 23.50 -5.67 -4.91
N ASN A 280 23.51 -4.83 -3.87
CA ASN A 280 23.15 -5.19 -2.50
C ASN A 280 21.70 -4.84 -2.13
N VAL A 281 20.92 -4.36 -3.10
CA VAL A 281 19.48 -4.14 -2.97
C VAL A 281 18.79 -5.46 -2.59
N GLN A 282 18.14 -5.51 -1.43
CA GLN A 282 17.42 -6.70 -0.93
C GLN A 282 15.95 -6.41 -0.66
N GLU A 283 15.14 -7.48 -0.57
CA GLU A 283 13.68 -7.42 -0.37
C GLU A 283 13.25 -6.71 0.93
N THR A 284 14.12 -6.68 1.96
CA THR A 284 13.79 -6.13 3.28
C THR A 284 14.54 -4.83 3.57
N LEU A 285 13.79 -3.75 3.83
CA LEU A 285 14.29 -2.39 4.10
C LEU A 285 15.31 -2.27 5.25
N TRP A 286 15.29 -3.19 6.22
CA TRP A 286 16.16 -3.12 7.40
C TRP A 286 17.63 -3.37 7.11
N ILE A 287 17.94 -4.21 6.10
CA ILE A 287 19.32 -4.52 5.76
C ILE A 287 20.02 -3.30 5.13
N TRP A 288 19.22 -2.44 4.48
CA TRP A 288 19.67 -1.20 3.86
C TRP A 288 20.16 -0.17 4.88
N ILE A 289 19.67 -0.24 6.12
CA ILE A 289 20.09 0.68 7.20
C ILE A 289 21.33 0.13 7.92
N SER A 290 21.53 -1.20 7.92
CA SER A 290 22.62 -1.88 8.60
C SER A 290 23.86 -2.15 7.76
N THR A 291 23.82 -1.89 6.45
CA THR A 291 25.00 -1.90 5.57
C THR A 291 25.54 -0.49 5.44
#